data_AF-A0A662DBE2-F1
#
_entry.id   AF-A0A662DBE2-F1
#
_cell.length_a   1.000
_cell.length_b   1.000
_cell.length_c   1.000
_cell.angle_alpha   90.00
_cell.angle_beta   90.00
_cell.angle_gamma   90.00
#
_symmetry.space_group_name_H-M   'P 1'
#
loop_
_entity.id
_entity.type
_entity.pdbx_description
1 polymer ?
#
loop_
_entity_poly.entity_id
_entity_poly.type
_entity_poly.pdbx_seq_one_letter_code
_entity_poly.pdbx_strand_id
1 'polypeptide(L)'
;MRKKIKGLYLVLTVSTIALVVCGLTLSFFQKAPAFESLKGPLFQESLKHHPIDPNSFQGKIINTIKKVSPAVVSISTERTIEVSDFGGERFFSSPDFDEFFRRFYEQFPQRKFKQRGLGSGMIINEDGYILTNEHVIH
;
A
#
# COMPACT_ATOMS: atom_id res chain seq x y z
N MET A 1 13.30 16.78 47.23
CA MET A 1 12.76 15.42 46.97
C MET A 1 11.38 15.37 46.28
N ARG A 2 10.52 16.41 46.32
CA ARG A 2 9.16 16.39 45.72
C ARG A 2 9.07 16.32 44.19
N LYS A 3 10.11 16.71 43.42
CA LYS A 3 10.09 16.70 41.94
C LYS A 3 10.15 15.29 41.34
N LYS A 4 10.88 14.35 41.95
CA LYS A 4 10.99 12.96 41.46
C LYS A 4 9.67 12.19 41.57
N ILE A 5 8.87 12.49 42.61
CA ILE A 5 7.58 11.82 42.86
C ILE A 5 6.54 12.26 41.83
N LYS A 6 6.46 13.57 41.51
CA LYS A 6 5.53 14.07 40.49
C LYS A 6 5.82 13.51 39.09
N GLY A 7 7.09 13.32 38.74
CA GLY A 7 7.48 12.68 37.48
C GLY A 7 7.07 11.21 37.39
N LEU A 8 7.15 10.47 38.51
CA LEU A 8 6.76 9.06 38.55
C LEU A 8 5.26 8.85 38.33
N TYR A 9 4.41 9.70 38.93
CA TYR A 9 2.96 9.65 38.71
C TYR A 9 2.58 9.96 37.26
N LEU A 10 3.29 10.90 36.62
CA LEU A 10 3.05 11.26 35.21
C LEU A 10 3.44 10.12 34.25
N VAL A 11 4.52 9.39 34.54
CA VAL A 11 4.90 8.21 33.73
C VAL A 11 3.89 7.08 33.89
N LEU A 12 3.38 6.86 35.11
CA LEU A 12 2.38 5.84 35.37
C LEU A 12 1.04 6.14 34.66
N THR A 13 0.58 7.40 34.65
CA THR A 13 -0.67 7.77 33.96
C THR A 13 -0.54 7.69 32.43
N VAL A 14 0.61 8.03 31.87
CA VAL A 14 0.85 7.89 30.42
C VAL A 14 0.90 6.41 30.01
N SER A 15 1.54 5.56 30.83
CA SER A 15 1.62 4.11 30.57
C SER A 15 0.24 3.43 30.61
N THR A 16 -0.64 3.84 31.53
CA THR A 16 -1.99 3.25 31.61
C THR A 16 -2.87 3.67 30.44
N ILE A 17 -2.79 4.94 30.03
CA ILE A 17 -3.50 5.42 28.83
C ILE A 17 -3.00 4.68 27.58
N ALA A 18 -1.69 4.49 27.43
CA ALA A 18 -1.11 3.76 26.30
C ALA A 18 -1.61 2.30 26.23
N LEU A 19 -1.71 1.61 27.36
CA LEU A 19 -2.23 0.24 27.43
C LEU A 19 -3.73 0.17 27.07
N VAL A 20 -4.53 1.13 27.53
CA VAL A 20 -5.97 1.20 27.21
C VAL A 20 -6.17 1.46 25.72
N VAL A 21 -5.43 2.40 25.14
CA VAL A 21 -5.50 2.70 23.70
C VAL A 21 -5.05 1.49 22.87
N CYS A 22 -3.96 0.83 23.25
CA CYS A 22 -3.47 -0.38 22.58
C CYS A 22 -4.53 -1.50 22.61
N GLY A 23 -5.11 -1.79 23.78
CA GLY A 23 -6.17 -2.80 23.93
C GLY A 23 -7.43 -2.49 23.12
N LEU A 24 -7.84 -1.21 23.05
CA LEU A 24 -8.95 -0.76 22.20
C LEU A 24 -8.62 -0.96 20.71
N THR A 25 -7.43 -0.58 20.25
CA THR A 25 -7.04 -0.74 18.84
C THR A 25 -6.94 -2.21 18.40
N LEU A 26 -6.45 -3.11 19.27
CA LEU A 26 -6.39 -4.56 19.02
C LEU A 26 -7.77 -5.19 18.87
N SER A 27 -8.74 -4.74 19.67
CA SER A 27 -10.13 -5.23 19.63
C SER A 27 -10.85 -4.88 18.33
N PHE A 28 -10.50 -3.76 17.71
CA PHE A 28 -11.02 -3.37 16.39
C PHE A 28 -10.33 -4.12 15.24
N PHE A 29 -9.05 -4.50 15.39
CA PHE A 29 -8.26 -5.09 14.31
C PHE A 29 -8.63 -6.55 13.99
N GLN A 30 -9.09 -7.33 14.98
CA GLN A 30 -9.54 -8.72 14.75
C GLN A 30 -10.88 -8.81 14.01
N LYS A 31 -11.61 -7.70 13.89
CA LYS A 31 -12.94 -7.65 13.27
C LYS A 31 -12.89 -7.25 11.79
N ALA A 32 -11.79 -7.55 11.10
CA ALA A 32 -11.79 -7.52 9.64
C ALA A 32 -12.66 -8.69 9.14
N PRO A 33 -13.77 -8.43 8.43
CA PRO A 33 -14.57 -9.52 7.86
C PRO A 33 -13.67 -10.32 6.93
N ALA A 34 -13.62 -11.64 7.12
CA ALA A 34 -12.99 -12.53 6.16
C ALA A 34 -13.58 -12.22 4.78
N PHE A 35 -12.72 -12.05 3.77
CA PHE A 35 -13.14 -11.86 2.40
C PHE A 35 -13.97 -13.08 2.00
N GLU A 36 -15.29 -12.93 2.09
CA GLU A 36 -16.23 -13.99 1.80
C GLU A 36 -16.05 -14.31 0.33
N SER A 37 -15.54 -15.52 0.05
CA SER A 37 -15.32 -16.05 -1.29
C SER A 37 -16.45 -15.58 -2.20
N LEU A 38 -16.10 -14.96 -3.34
CA LEU A 38 -17.04 -14.46 -4.36
C LEU A 38 -17.99 -15.60 -4.79
N LYS A 39 -19.07 -15.85 -4.05
CA LYS A 39 -20.03 -16.95 -4.26
C LYS A 39 -21.34 -16.44 -4.85
N GLY A 40 -21.31 -15.23 -5.41
CA GLY A 40 -22.48 -14.62 -6.04
C GLY A 40 -22.95 -15.40 -7.27
N PRO A 41 -24.21 -15.22 -7.68
CA PRO A 41 -24.78 -15.88 -8.86
C PRO A 41 -23.98 -15.60 -10.14
N LEU A 42 -23.40 -14.39 -10.27
CA LEU A 42 -22.54 -14.03 -11.41
C LEU A 42 -21.22 -14.82 -11.45
N PHE A 43 -20.63 -15.10 -10.29
CA PHE A 43 -19.43 -15.92 -10.21
C PHE A 43 -19.73 -17.37 -10.62
N GLN A 44 -20.84 -17.93 -10.12
CA GLN A 44 -21.27 -19.26 -10.53
C GLN A 44 -21.61 -19.34 -12.02
N GLU A 45 -22.23 -18.31 -12.59
CA GLU A 45 -22.52 -18.24 -14.01
C GLU A 45 -21.25 -18.20 -14.86
N SER A 46 -20.22 -17.47 -14.43
CA SER A 46 -18.91 -17.45 -15.09
C SER A 46 -18.21 -18.81 -15.10
N LEU A 47 -18.50 -19.69 -14.14
CA LEU A 47 -17.94 -21.04 -14.08
C LEU A 47 -18.67 -22.03 -15.00
N LYS A 48 -19.89 -21.72 -15.43
CA LYS A 48 -20.64 -22.58 -16.35
C LYS A 48 -20.02 -22.54 -17.74
N HIS A 49 -19.74 -23.72 -18.27
CA HIS A 49 -19.21 -23.87 -19.61
C HIS A 49 -20.32 -23.57 -20.63
N HIS A 50 -20.29 -22.38 -21.21
CA HIS A 50 -21.16 -22.05 -22.34
C HIS A 50 -20.51 -22.60 -23.61
N PRO A 51 -21.19 -23.47 -24.39
CA PRO A 51 -20.68 -23.91 -25.67
C PRO A 51 -20.58 -22.70 -26.60
N ILE A 52 -19.36 -22.29 -26.91
CA ILE A 52 -19.09 -21.21 -27.85
C ILE A 52 -18.75 -21.85 -29.18
N ASP A 53 -19.54 -21.55 -30.21
CA ASP A 53 -19.19 -21.92 -31.59
C ASP A 53 -17.85 -21.27 -31.95
N PRO A 54 -16.81 -22.04 -32.33
CA PRO A 54 -15.50 -21.50 -32.72
C PRO A 54 -15.57 -20.49 -33.88
N ASN A 55 -16.57 -20.60 -34.75
CA ASN A 55 -16.76 -19.72 -35.91
C ASN A 55 -17.58 -18.47 -35.58
N SER A 56 -18.25 -18.43 -34.43
CA SER A 56 -18.92 -17.23 -33.94
C SER A 56 -17.93 -16.10 -33.68
N PHE A 57 -18.45 -14.87 -33.64
CA PHE A 57 -17.64 -13.69 -33.29
C PHE A 57 -16.98 -13.84 -31.91
N GLN A 58 -17.73 -14.37 -30.94
CA GLN A 58 -17.26 -14.64 -29.59
C GLN A 58 -16.15 -15.69 -29.59
N GLY A 59 -16.31 -16.78 -30.36
CA GLY A 59 -15.31 -17.83 -30.52
C GLY A 59 -14.00 -17.31 -31.10
N LYS A 60 -14.08 -16.43 -32.10
CA LYS A 60 -12.91 -15.77 -32.71
C LYS A 60 -12.18 -14.86 -31.73
N ILE A 61 -12.92 -14.06 -30.93
CA ILE A 61 -12.32 -13.22 -29.88
C ILE A 61 -11.61 -14.09 -28.86
N ILE A 62 -12.28 -15.12 -28.34
CA ILE A 62 -11.72 -16.01 -27.31
C ILE A 62 -10.47 -16.73 -27.84
N ASN A 63 -10.50 -17.22 -29.08
CA ASN A 63 -9.35 -17.87 -29.69
C ASN A 63 -8.17 -16.89 -29.87
N THR A 64 -8.45 -15.65 -30.23
CA THR A 64 -7.43 -14.61 -30.35
C THR A 64 -6.81 -14.31 -28.99
N ILE A 65 -7.63 -14.09 -27.96
CA ILE A 65 -7.18 -13.85 -26.59
C ILE A 65 -6.33 -15.03 -26.10
N LYS A 66 -6.77 -16.27 -26.29
CA LYS A 66 -6.00 -17.47 -25.91
C LYS A 66 -4.62 -17.52 -26.55
N LYS A 67 -4.46 -17.00 -27.78
CA LYS A 67 -3.18 -16.96 -28.48
C LYS A 67 -2.29 -15.82 -27.99
N VAL A 68 -2.85 -14.65 -27.66
CA VAL A 68 -2.06 -13.45 -27.31
C VAL A 68 -1.86 -13.25 -25.81
N SER A 69 -2.72 -13.80 -24.96
CA SER A 69 -2.64 -13.63 -23.50
C SER A 69 -1.33 -14.10 -22.87
N PRO A 70 -0.62 -15.13 -23.38
CA PRO A 70 0.69 -15.50 -22.83
C PRO A 70 1.76 -14.41 -22.98
N ALA A 71 1.59 -13.45 -23.89
CA ALA A 71 2.52 -12.33 -24.06
C ALA A 71 2.27 -11.18 -23.06
N VAL A 72 1.16 -11.19 -22.33
CA VAL A 72 0.80 -10.12 -21.38
C VAL A 72 1.31 -10.46 -19.99
N VAL A 73 2.03 -9.53 -19.37
CA VAL A 73 2.67 -9.72 -18.07
C VAL A 73 2.17 -8.70 -17.03
N SER A 74 2.21 -9.10 -15.75
CA SER A 74 2.01 -8.20 -14.62
C SER A 74 3.35 -7.63 -14.17
N ILE A 75 3.40 -6.31 -13.97
CA ILE A 75 4.60 -5.57 -13.60
C ILE A 75 4.39 -4.99 -12.20
N SER A 76 5.35 -5.25 -11.31
CA SER A 76 5.43 -4.68 -9.97
C SER A 76 6.79 -3.99 -9.83
N THR A 77 6.77 -2.68 -9.56
CA THR A 77 7.97 -1.87 -9.37
C THR A 77 8.06 -1.41 -7.91
N GLU A 78 9.27 -1.35 -7.35
CA GLU A 78 9.52 -0.78 -6.04
C GLU A 78 10.70 0.19 -6.13
N ARG A 79 10.47 1.44 -5.72
CA ARG A 79 11.46 2.52 -5.71
C ARG A 79 11.65 3.00 -4.28
N THR A 80 12.89 3.20 -3.88
CA THR A 80 13.21 3.78 -2.58
C THR A 80 13.42 5.27 -2.75
N ILE A 81 12.49 6.07 -2.23
CA ILE A 81 12.60 7.53 -2.21
C ILE A 81 13.11 7.97 -0.83
N GLU A 82 14.13 8.81 -0.83
CA GLU A 82 14.59 9.52 0.36
C GLU A 82 13.80 10.83 0.43
N VAL A 83 12.81 10.89 1.33
CA VAL A 83 12.13 12.15 1.59
C VAL A 83 13.04 12.94 2.53
N SER A 84 13.96 13.68 1.93
CA SER A 84 14.68 14.72 2.63
C SER A 84 13.68 15.85 2.90
N ASP A 85 13.48 16.12 4.17
CA ASP A 85 12.83 17.31 4.69
C ASP A 85 11.28 17.26 4.74
N PHE A 86 10.78 16.77 5.88
CA PHE A 86 9.45 17.15 6.34
C PHE A 86 9.58 18.59 6.88
N GLY A 87 9.64 19.56 5.97
CA GLY A 87 9.77 20.98 6.25
C GLY A 87 8.61 21.46 7.11
N GLY A 88 8.76 21.37 8.43
CA GLY A 88 7.86 21.93 9.43
C GLY A 88 7.83 23.46 9.43
N GLU A 89 8.65 24.11 8.60
CA GLU A 89 8.85 25.56 8.53
C GLU A 89 7.59 26.37 8.16
N ARG A 90 6.47 25.74 7.77
CA ARG A 90 5.28 26.48 7.34
C ARG A 90 4.10 26.45 8.30
N PHE A 91 4.14 25.67 9.38
CA PHE A 91 2.98 25.52 10.29
C PHE A 91 3.16 26.16 11.67
N PHE A 92 4.39 26.47 12.09
CA PHE A 92 4.66 27.07 13.40
C PHE A 92 5.53 28.31 13.20
N SER A 93 4.93 29.50 13.25
CA SER A 93 5.64 30.78 13.04
C SER A 93 6.27 31.34 14.32
N SER A 94 6.45 30.52 15.35
CA SER A 94 6.89 30.97 16.68
C SER A 94 8.31 30.47 16.99
N PRO A 95 9.28 31.38 17.21
CA PRO A 95 10.70 31.03 17.37
C PRO A 95 11.00 29.99 18.46
N ASP A 96 10.23 30.00 19.55
CA ASP A 96 10.45 29.11 20.70
C ASP A 96 9.99 27.67 20.45
N PHE A 97 8.96 27.48 19.63
CA PHE A 97 8.50 26.14 19.23
C PHE A 97 9.42 25.55 18.15
N ASP A 98 9.93 26.38 17.25
CA ASP A 98 10.82 25.94 16.18
C ASP A 98 12.11 25.31 16.71
N GLU A 99 12.72 25.88 17.76
CA GLU A 99 13.94 25.30 18.34
C GLU A 99 13.67 23.97 19.08
N PHE A 100 12.54 23.86 19.79
CA PHE A 100 12.13 22.64 20.45
C PHE A 100 11.85 21.50 19.45
N PHE A 101 11.10 21.78 18.39
CA PHE A 101 10.80 20.81 17.34
C PHE A 101 12.03 20.48 16.51
N ARG A 102 12.90 21.45 16.17
CA ARG A 102 14.13 21.19 15.42
C ARG A 102 15.04 20.17 16.12
N ARG A 103 15.29 20.33 17.42
CA ARG A 103 16.09 19.35 18.20
C ARG A 103 15.42 17.96 18.29
N PHE A 104 14.09 17.91 18.29
CA PHE A 104 13.32 16.67 18.28
C PHE A 104 13.37 15.98 16.90
N TYR A 105 13.25 16.74 15.81
CA TYR A 105 13.27 16.23 14.43
C TYR A 105 14.67 15.87 13.92
N GLU A 106 15.72 16.57 14.36
CA GLU A 106 17.13 16.23 14.08
C GLU A 106 17.54 14.83 14.57
N GLN A 107 16.81 14.27 15.56
CA GLN A 107 17.02 12.90 16.05
C GLN A 107 16.28 11.82 15.24
N PHE A 108 15.39 12.19 14.30
CA PHE A 108 14.72 11.21 13.46
C PHE A 108 15.56 10.92 12.22
N PRO A 109 16.00 9.66 12.01
CA PRO A 109 16.72 9.30 10.79
C PRO A 109 15.84 9.53 9.58
N GLN A 110 16.43 10.05 8.50
CA GLN A 110 15.76 10.23 7.21
C GLN A 110 15.07 8.92 6.82
N ARG A 111 13.73 8.96 6.75
CA ARG A 111 12.95 7.77 6.45
C ARG A 111 12.97 7.55 4.94
N LYS A 112 13.55 6.43 4.53
CA LYS A 112 13.41 5.88 3.19
C LYS A 112 11.98 5.37 3.04
N PHE A 113 11.21 5.95 2.12
CA PHE A 113 9.89 5.43 1.77
C PHE A 113 10.02 4.52 0.54
N LYS A 114 9.30 3.39 0.56
CA LYS A 114 9.18 2.50 -0.60
C LYS A 114 7.93 2.90 -1.37
N GLN A 115 8.11 3.51 -2.54
CA GLN A 115 7.05 3.73 -3.50
C GLN A 115 6.88 2.47 -4.34
N ARG A 116 5.65 2.01 -4.51
CA ARG A 116 5.34 0.81 -5.31
C ARG A 116 4.47 1.20 -6.49
N GLY A 117 4.81 0.69 -7.66
CA GLY A 117 4.01 0.80 -8.89
C GLY A 117 3.48 -0.58 -9.28
N LEU A 118 2.28 -0.61 -9.87
CA LEU A 118 1.64 -1.83 -10.35
C LEU A 118 1.03 -1.54 -11.73
N GLY A 119 1.27 -2.41 -12.68
CA GLY A 119 0.80 -2.23 -14.06
C GLY A 119 0.88 -3.50 -14.89
N SER A 120 0.59 -3.37 -16.17
CA SER A 120 0.73 -4.44 -17.15
C SER A 120 1.74 -4.07 -18.23
N GLY A 121 2.24 -5.08 -18.93
CA GLY A 121 3.05 -4.90 -20.12
C GLY A 121 2.87 -6.06 -21.10
N MET A 122 3.50 -5.93 -22.27
CA MET A 122 3.47 -6.94 -23.32
C MET A 122 4.89 -7.30 -23.77
N ILE A 123 5.18 -8.59 -23.91
CA ILE A 123 6.42 -9.09 -24.51
C ILE A 123 6.36 -8.84 -26.02
N ILE A 124 7.35 -8.13 -26.56
CA ILE A 124 7.36 -7.71 -27.99
C ILE A 124 8.32 -8.52 -28.87
N ASN A 125 9.25 -9.27 -28.29
CA ASN A 125 10.20 -10.11 -29.02
C ASN A 125 10.64 -11.35 -28.21
N GLU A 126 11.33 -12.28 -28.88
CA GLU A 126 11.84 -13.53 -28.27
C GLU A 126 12.95 -13.28 -27.25
N ASP A 127 13.64 -12.14 -27.32
CA ASP A 127 14.66 -11.73 -26.35
C ASP A 127 14.05 -11.30 -25.00
N GLY A 128 12.72 -11.18 -24.90
CA GLY A 128 12.02 -10.86 -23.66
C GLY A 128 11.86 -9.38 -23.35
N TYR A 129 11.96 -8.49 -24.34
CA TYR A 129 11.67 -7.06 -24.14
C TYR A 129 10.19 -6.85 -23.85
N ILE A 130 9.90 -6.02 -22.84
CA ILE A 130 8.54 -5.71 -22.38
C ILE A 130 8.22 -4.25 -22.69
N LEU A 131 7.11 -4.02 -23.38
CA LEU A 131 6.52 -2.69 -23.55
C LEU A 131 5.51 -2.42 -22.43
N THR A 132 5.66 -1.28 -21.75
CA THR A 132 4.73 -0.79 -20.72
C THR A 132 4.67 0.74 -20.72
N ASN A 133 3.79 1.31 -19.92
CA ASN A 133 3.69 2.75 -19.77
C ASN A 133 4.84 3.30 -18.94
N GLU A 134 5.25 4.53 -19.24
CA GLU A 134 6.34 5.21 -18.55
C GLU A 134 6.06 5.41 -17.05
N HIS A 135 4.81 5.63 -16.64
CA HIS A 135 4.45 5.83 -15.23
C HIS A 135 4.41 4.54 -14.39
N VAL A 136 4.37 3.35 -15.03
CA VAL A 136 4.53 2.06 -14.32
C VAL A 136 6.00 1.89 -13.90
N ILE A 137 6.84 2.37 -14.82
CA ILE A 137 8.24 2.74 -14.70
C ILE A 137 8.68 3.51 -13.47
N HIS A 138 8.06 4.69 -13.33
CA HIS A 138 8.60 5.91 -12.72
C HIS A 138 8.06 6.25 -11.33
#